data_AF-A0AAN8JTZ7-F1
#
_entry.id   AF-A0AAN8JTZ7-F1
#
_cell.length_a   1.000
_cell.length_b   1.000
_cell.length_c   1.000
_cell.angle_alpha   90.00
_cell.angle_beta   90.00
_cell.angle_gamma   90.00
#
_symmetry.space_group_name_H-M   'P 1'
#
loop_
_entity.id
_entity.type
_entity.pdbx_description
1 polymer ?
#
loop_
_entity_poly.entity_id
_entity_poly.type
_entity_poly.pdbx_seq_one_letter_code
_entity_poly.pdbx_strand_id
1 'polypeptide(L)'
;MDVMLYTASREMGFQGFIVGPAIVDLGSFQMELDHLYVAPIEDMLLGLDFMRENKVRIDMLTDELQIGNDDFDLVYSEKDEISEHADIAVVKRTLIPPLSVARVRCTLK
;
A
#
# COMPACT_ATOMS: atom_id res chain seq x y z
N MET A 1 13.55 4.14 6.76
CA MET A 1 14.50 3.16 7.33
C MET A 1 14.61 2.04 6.32
N ASP A 2 15.82 1.68 5.92
CA ASP A 2 16.03 0.60 4.95
C ASP A 2 15.75 -0.75 5.60
N VAL A 3 15.04 -1.62 4.90
CA VAL A 3 14.61 -2.93 5.39
C VAL A 3 14.76 -3.99 4.31
N MET A 4 14.92 -5.23 4.73
CA MET A 4 14.89 -6.39 3.84
C MET A 4 13.50 -7.02 3.89
N LEU A 5 12.82 -7.06 2.75
CA LEU A 5 11.47 -7.60 2.62
C LEU A 5 11.55 -8.98 1.99
N TYR A 6 11.01 -9.99 2.66
CA TYR A 6 11.05 -11.38 2.20
C TYR A 6 9.67 -11.77 1.68
N THR A 7 9.61 -12.28 0.45
CA THR A 7 8.39 -12.87 -0.10
C THR A 7 8.40 -14.39 0.04
N ALA A 8 7.25 -15.03 -0.18
CA ALA A 8 7.10 -16.48 -0.01
C ALA A 8 7.90 -17.33 -1.03
N SER A 9 8.48 -16.72 -2.06
CA SER A 9 9.34 -17.41 -3.04
C SER A 9 10.77 -17.53 -2.54
N ARG A 10 11.39 -18.70 -2.74
CA ARG A 10 12.79 -18.95 -2.34
C ARG A 10 13.70 -17.96 -3.07
N GLU A 11 14.48 -17.20 -2.31
CA GLU A 11 15.53 -16.25 -2.76
C GLU A 11 15.08 -14.87 -3.29
N MET A 12 13.88 -14.38 -2.93
CA MET A 12 13.46 -13.01 -3.26
C MET A 12 13.41 -12.08 -2.04
N GLY A 13 14.60 -11.75 -1.53
CA GLY A 13 14.77 -10.63 -0.61
C GLY A 13 14.83 -9.33 -1.40
N PHE A 14 13.92 -8.40 -1.14
CA PHE A 14 13.94 -7.08 -1.73
C PHE A 14 14.51 -6.07 -0.75
N GLN A 15 15.48 -5.27 -1.20
CA GLN A 15 15.87 -4.09 -0.46
C GLN A 15 14.77 -3.04 -0.63
N GLY A 16 14.10 -2.73 0.48
CA GLY A 16 13.01 -1.78 0.54
C GLY A 16 13.23 -0.74 1.62
N PHE A 17 12.22 0.08 1.85
CA PHE A 17 12.21 1.07 2.91
C PHE A 17 10.82 1.24 3.51
N ILE A 18 10.78 1.60 4.78
CA ILE A 18 9.54 1.95 5.47
C ILE A 18 9.24 3.44 5.25
N VAL A 19 8.03 3.71 4.79
CA VAL A 19 7.41 5.03 4.72
C VAL A 19 6.46 5.21 5.91
N GLY A 20 6.43 6.42 6.47
CA GLY A 20 5.57 6.79 7.61
C GLY A 20 4.09 6.88 7.23
N PRO A 21 3.25 7.55 8.05
CA PRO A 21 1.81 7.38 7.97
C PRO A 21 1.29 7.63 6.56
N ALA A 22 0.63 6.61 6.02
CA ALA A 22 0.12 6.58 4.66
C ALA A 22 -1.39 6.38 4.70
N ILE A 23 -2.09 7.10 3.83
CA ILE A 23 -3.50 6.86 3.59
C ILE A 23 -3.58 5.94 2.39
N VAL A 24 -4.26 4.80 2.56
CA VAL A 24 -4.51 3.85 1.48
C VAL A 24 -6.01 3.83 1.22
N ASP A 25 -6.36 4.09 -0.04
CA ASP A 25 -7.72 4.01 -0.55
C ASP A 25 -7.85 2.72 -1.38
N LEU A 26 -8.71 1.80 -0.93
CA LEU A 26 -9.07 0.56 -1.61
C LEU A 26 -10.57 0.62 -1.93
N GLY A 27 -10.93 1.09 -3.12
CA GLY A 27 -12.34 1.34 -3.47
C GLY A 27 -12.97 2.38 -2.52
N SER A 28 -14.04 2.01 -1.81
CA SER A 28 -14.67 2.82 -0.76
C SER A 28 -14.00 2.72 0.61
N PHE A 29 -13.08 1.79 0.78
CA PHE A 29 -12.38 1.55 2.04
C PHE A 29 -11.16 2.46 2.14
N GLN A 30 -11.13 3.33 3.15
CA GLN A 30 -10.00 4.20 3.43
C GLN A 30 -9.38 3.86 4.77
N MET A 31 -8.05 3.79 4.82
CA MET A 31 -7.34 3.52 6.06
C MET A 31 -6.04 4.28 6.22
N GLU A 32 -5.67 4.53 7.48
CA GLU A 32 -4.38 5.09 7.86
C GLU A 32 -3.46 3.94 8.31
N LEU A 33 -2.34 3.78 7.61
CA LEU A 33 -1.26 2.87 7.99
C LEU A 33 -0.17 3.67 8.66
N ASP A 34 0.27 3.29 9.87
CA ASP A 34 1.42 3.94 10.52
C ASP A 34 2.72 3.75 9.71
N HIS A 35 2.84 2.59 9.07
CA HIS A 35 4.01 2.16 8.30
C HIS A 35 3.59 1.46 7.01
N LEU A 36 4.09 1.96 5.87
CA LEU A 36 3.98 1.30 4.57
C LEU A 36 5.37 0.81 4.12
N TYR A 37 5.48 -0.48 3.83
CA TYR A 37 6.70 -1.09 3.31
C TYR A 37 6.75 -0.94 1.79
N VAL A 38 7.79 -0.29 1.27
CA VAL A 38 7.98 -0.06 -0.17
C VAL A 38 9.15 -0.91 -0.66
N ALA A 39 8.91 -1.69 -1.72
CA ALA A 39 9.90 -2.53 -2.40
C ALA A 39 9.92 -2.18 -3.90
N PRO A 40 10.98 -2.52 -4.65
CA PRO A 40 11.03 -2.37 -6.10
C PRO A 40 10.18 -3.46 -6.79
N ILE A 41 8.87 -3.41 -6.57
CA ILE A 41 7.86 -4.25 -7.20
C ILE A 41 6.86 -3.33 -7.91
N GLU A 42 6.25 -3.83 -8.99
CA GLU A 42 5.29 -3.04 -9.79
C GLU A 42 3.92 -2.97 -9.09
N ASP A 43 3.58 -4.01 -8.31
CA ASP A 43 2.27 -4.18 -7.68
C ASP A 43 2.31 -4.05 -6.16
N MET A 44 1.13 -3.96 -5.55
CA MET A 44 0.95 -3.96 -4.09
C MET A 44 0.77 -5.37 -3.56
N LEU A 45 1.40 -5.67 -2.43
CA LEU A 45 1.20 -6.92 -1.68
C LEU A 45 0.57 -6.62 -0.33
N LEU A 46 -0.53 -7.31 -0.02
CA LEU A 46 -1.13 -7.27 1.31
C LEU A 46 -0.48 -8.30 2.22
N GLY A 47 0.15 -7.83 3.29
CA GLY A 47 0.77 -8.69 4.30
C GLY A 47 -0.26 -9.38 5.21
N LEU A 48 0.17 -10.47 5.85
CA LEU A 48 -0.66 -11.18 6.83
C LEU A 48 -0.95 -10.33 8.08
N ASP A 49 -0.05 -9.43 8.45
CA ASP A 49 -0.23 -8.43 9.48
C ASP A 49 -1.41 -7.50 9.16
N PHE A 50 -1.39 -6.90 7.96
CA PHE A 50 -2.48 -6.09 7.43
C PHE A 50 -3.80 -6.85 7.43
N MET A 51 -3.79 -8.09 6.91
CA MET A 51 -4.99 -8.91 6.82
C MET A 51 -5.57 -9.21 8.21
N ARG A 52 -4.72 -9.49 9.20
CA ARG A 52 -5.15 -9.77 10.57
C ARG A 52 -5.68 -8.53 11.29
N GLU A 53 -5.03 -7.39 11.11
CA GLU A 53 -5.42 -6.13 11.75
C GLU A 53 -6.78 -5.65 11.24
N ASN A 54 -7.01 -5.74 9.93
CA ASN A 54 -8.25 -5.32 9.28
C ASN A 54 -9.32 -6.42 9.20
N LYS A 55 -9.07 -7.58 9.84
CA LYS A 55 -9.97 -8.73 9.88
C LYS A 55 -10.45 -9.17 8.49
N VAL A 56 -9.52 -9.18 7.55
CA VAL A 56 -9.78 -9.54 6.16
C VAL A 56 -10.31 -10.97 6.10
N ARG A 57 -11.36 -11.17 5.30
CA ARG A 57 -11.89 -12.50 4.98
C ARG A 57 -11.70 -12.75 3.50
N ILE A 58 -11.29 -13.96 3.18
CA ILE A 58 -11.10 -14.42 1.82
C ILE A 58 -12.03 -15.61 1.66
N ASP A 59 -13.04 -15.49 0.82
CA ASP A 59 -13.89 -16.58 0.40
C ASP A 59 -13.45 -17.08 -0.97
N MET A 60 -12.80 -18.24 -0.98
CA MET A 60 -12.31 -18.88 -2.21
C MET A 60 -13.41 -19.62 -2.98
N LEU A 61 -14.64 -19.72 -2.44
CA LEU A 61 -15.78 -20.30 -3.15
C LEU A 61 -16.50 -19.26 -3.99
N THR A 62 -16.58 -18.02 -3.50
CA THR A 62 -17.16 -16.87 -4.21
C THR A 62 -16.12 -16.00 -4.90
N ASP A 63 -14.83 -16.25 -4.64
CA ASP A 63 -13.72 -15.40 -5.06
C ASP A 63 -13.90 -13.95 -4.59
N GLU A 64 -14.24 -13.79 -3.30
CA GLU A 64 -14.45 -12.49 -2.68
C GLU A 64 -13.44 -12.24 -1.57
N LEU A 65 -12.95 -11.01 -1.52
CA LEU A 65 -12.14 -10.48 -0.43
C LEU A 65 -12.95 -9.40 0.30
N GLN A 66 -13.17 -9.59 1.59
CA GLN A 66 -13.91 -8.65 2.44
C GLN A 66 -12.95 -7.91 3.36
N ILE A 67 -12.97 -6.58 3.32
CA ILE A 67 -12.24 -5.70 4.24
C ILE A 67 -13.27 -4.77 4.89
N GLY A 68 -13.42 -4.87 6.22
CA GLY A 68 -14.43 -4.08 6.92
C GLY A 68 -15.85 -4.43 6.48
N ASN A 69 -16.53 -3.50 5.80
CA ASN A 69 -17.87 -3.68 5.24
C ASN A 69 -17.88 -3.68 3.70
N ASP A 70 -16.70 -3.61 3.08
CA ASP A 70 -16.54 -3.59 1.63
C ASP A 70 -16.13 -4.99 1.15
N ASP A 71 -16.77 -5.43 0.07
CA ASP A 71 -16.52 -6.69 -0.60
C ASP A 71 -15.88 -6.39 -1.97
N PHE A 72 -14.79 -7.11 -2.28
CA PHE A 72 -13.99 -6.94 -3.48
C PHE A 72 -13.92 -8.27 -4.24
N ASP A 73 -14.21 -8.25 -5.54
CA ASP A 73 -14.05 -9.42 -6.39
C ASP A 73 -12.57 -9.74 -6.58
N LEU A 74 -12.17 -10.97 -6.30
CA LEU A 74 -10.85 -11.50 -6.60
C LEU A 74 -10.80 -11.91 -8.07
N VAL A 75 -9.93 -11.27 -8.83
CA VAL A 75 -9.70 -11.60 -10.23
C VAL A 75 -8.39 -12.34 -10.36
N TYR A 76 -8.43 -13.57 -10.89
CA TYR A 76 -7.23 -14.29 -11.30
C TYR A 76 -6.86 -13.86 -12.72
N SER A 77 -5.76 -13.12 -12.87
CA SER A 77 -5.18 -12.85 -14.18
C SER A 77 -4.07 -13.85 -14.51
N GLU A 78 -4.23 -14.60 -15.60
CA GLU A 78 -3.16 -15.40 -16.19
C GLU A 78 -2.24 -14.50 -17.01
N LYS A 79 -1.46 -13.63 -16.34
CA LYS A 79 -0.46 -12.72 -16.93
C LYS A 79 -0.99 -11.69 -17.96
N ASP A 80 -0.43 -10.48 -17.85
CA ASP A 80 -0.39 -9.42 -18.86
C ASP A 80 -1.62 -8.53 -19.10
N GLU A 81 -2.63 -8.52 -18.23
CA GLU A 81 -3.56 -7.37 -18.15
C GLU A 81 -3.25 -6.55 -16.89
N ILE A 82 -2.29 -5.63 -17.05
CA ILE A 82 -1.92 -4.64 -16.04
C ILE A 82 -3.15 -3.76 -15.79
N SER A 83 -3.82 -3.99 -14.66
CA SER A 83 -4.85 -3.07 -14.16
C SER A 83 -4.22 -1.71 -13.90
N GLU A 84 -4.94 -0.64 -14.22
CA GLU A 84 -4.50 0.75 -14.07
C GLU A 84 -4.05 1.02 -12.62
N HIS A 85 -2.73 1.00 -12.40
CA HIS A 85 -1.95 1.65 -11.34
C HIS A 85 -2.73 2.00 -10.06
N ALA A 86 -2.42 1.32 -8.95
CA ALA A 86 -2.84 1.78 -7.63
C ALA A 86 -2.10 3.08 -7.29
N ASP A 87 -2.80 4.22 -7.32
CA ASP A 87 -2.25 5.52 -6.94
C ASP A 87 -2.05 5.60 -5.41
N ILE A 88 -0.81 5.44 -4.96
CA ILE A 88 -0.45 5.61 -3.54
C ILE A 88 0.00 7.05 -3.29
N ALA A 89 -0.82 7.83 -2.58
CA ALA A 89 -0.48 9.18 -2.16
C ALA A 89 0.27 9.18 -0.81
N VAL A 90 1.60 9.26 -0.85
CA VAL A 90 2.41 9.42 0.37
C VAL A 90 2.41 10.89 0.82
N VAL A 91 1.63 11.21 1.86
CA VAL A 91 1.62 12.55 2.45
C VAL A 91 2.77 12.71 3.46
N LYS A 92 3.92 13.17 2.99
CA LYS A 92 5.06 13.46 3.87
C LYS A 92 4.89 14.81 4.58
N ARG A 93 4.46 14.79 5.85
CA ARG A 93 4.49 15.98 6.72
C ARG A 93 5.94 16.39 7.00
N THR A 94 6.30 17.61 6.61
CA THR A 94 7.60 18.22 6.96
C THR A 94 7.39 19.24 8.08
N LEU A 95 8.06 19.03 9.21
CA LEU A 95 8.07 19.96 10.33
C LEU A 95 9.01 21.12 9.98
N ILE A 96 8.45 22.31 9.76
CA ILE A 96 9.24 23.52 9.47
C ILE A 96 9.62 24.16 10.81
N PRO A 97 10.92 24.26 11.16
CA PRO A 97 11.33 24.88 12.41
C PRO A 97 10.95 26.36 12.48
N PRO A 98 10.82 26.93 13.69
CA PRO A 98 10.63 28.37 13.86
C PRO A 98 11.76 29.16 13.15
N LEU A 99 11.41 30.30 12.54
CA LEU A 99 12.33 31.16 11.77
C LEU A 99 12.87 30.56 10.45
N SER A 100 12.30 29.46 9.97
CA SER A 100 12.68 28.87 8.68
C SER A 100 11.66 29.17 7.58
N VAL A 101 12.12 29.25 6.33
CA VAL A 101 11.26 29.42 5.14
C VAL A 101 11.36 28.17 4.28
N ALA A 102 10.23 27.47 4.09
CA ALA A 102 10.11 26.40 3.11
C ALA A 102 9.52 26.96 1.81
N ARG A 103 10.19 26.72 0.69
CA ARG A 103 9.68 27.04 -0.66
C ARG A 103 9.17 25.75 -1.29
N VAL A 104 7.87 25.65 -1.50
CA VAL A 104 7.24 24.54 -2.20
C VAL A 104 6.95 24.98 -3.63
N ARG A 105 7.38 24.20 -4.62
CA ARG A 105 6.98 24.40 -6.01
C ARG A 105 5.62 23.73 -6.20
N CYS A 106 4.62 24.52 -6.56
CA CYS A 106 3.30 24.04 -6.93
C CYS A 106 3.04 24.32 -8.42
N THR A 107 2.37 23.37 -9.07
CA THR A 107 1.85 23.52 -10.42
C THR A 107 0.35 23.73 -10.30
N LEU A 108 -0.15 24.89 -10.75
CA LEU A 108 -1.58 25.14 -10.82
C LEU A 108 -2.17 24.31 -11.97
N LYS A 109 -3.11 23.43 -11.64
CA LYS A 109 -4.03 22.78 -12.59
C LYS A 109 -5.31 23.61 -12.68
#